data_AF-A0A392V139-F1
#
_entry.id   AF-A0A392V139-F1
#
_cell.length_a   1.000
_cell.length_b   1.000
_cell.length_c   1.000
_cell.angle_alpha   90.00
_cell.angle_beta   90.00
_cell.angle_gamma   90.00
#
_symmetry.space_group_name_H-M   'P 1'
#
loop_
_entity.id
_entity.type
_entity.pdbx_description
1 polymer ?
#
loop_
_entity_poly.entity_id
_entity_poly.type
_entity_poly.pdbx_seq_one_letter_code
_entity_poly.pdbx_strand_id
1 'polypeptide(L)' 'MFDKVVVLSDGYPIYSGNAGRVMDYLGSVGFVPGFNFVNPADFLLDLAN' A
#
# COMPACT_ATOMS: atom_id res chain seq x y z
N MET A 1 -8.46 14.56 0.16
CA MET A 1 -7.93 13.36 0.84
C MET A 1 -8.54 12.17 0.14
N PHE A 2 -7.77 11.15 -0.25
CA PHE A 2 -8.28 10.04 -1.05
C PHE A 2 -9.12 9.08 -0.18
N ASP A 3 -10.38 8.84 -0.55
CA ASP A 3 -11.26 7.91 0.17
C ASP A 3 -10.97 6.44 -0.13
N LYS A 4 -10.47 6.17 -1.34
CA LYS A 4 -10.07 4.84 -1.80
C LYS A 4 -8.76 4.92 -2.58
N VAL A 5 -7.94 3.89 -2.41
CA VAL A 5 -6.66 3.69 -3.06
C VAL A 5 -6.69 2.32 -3.74
N VAL A 6 -6.25 2.30 -4.99
CA VAL A 6 -5.96 1.08 -5.74
C VAL A 6 -4.47 1.06 -6.00
N VAL A 7 -3.84 -0.06 -5.68
CA VAL A 7 -2.42 -0.29 -5.90
C VAL A 7 -2.30 -1.37 -6.96
N LEU A 8 -1.58 -1.05 -8.02
CA LEU A 8 -1.32 -1.93 -9.15
C LEU A 8 0.17 -2.24 -9.16
N SER A 9 0.53 -3.49 -9.37
CA SER A 9 1.91 -3.93 -9.57
C SER A 9 1.94 -4.83 -10.80
N ASP A 10 2.83 -4.53 -11.74
CA ASP A 10 2.96 -5.23 -13.03
C ASP A 10 1.62 -5.42 -13.79
N GLY A 11 0.74 -4.41 -13.72
CA GLY A 11 -0.58 -4.45 -14.36
C GLY A 11 -1.66 -5.22 -13.59
N TYR A 12 -1.36 -5.80 -12.43
CA TYR A 12 -2.30 -6.52 -11.58
C TYR A 12 -2.67 -5.73 -10.31
N PRO A 13 -3.96 -5.67 -9.93
CA PRO A 13 -4.38 -5.01 -8.70
C PRO A 13 -4.01 -5.84 -7.48
N ILE A 14 -3.15 -5.30 -6.63
CA ILE A 14 -2.69 -5.93 -5.39
C ILE A 14 -3.43 -5.40 -4.15
N TYR A 15 -4.03 -4.21 -4.24
CA TYR A 15 -4.92 -3.68 -3.22
C TYR A 15 -6.00 -2.77 -3.83
N SER A 16 -7.20 -2.83 -3.27
CA SER A 16 -8.29 -1.88 -3.57
C SER A 16 -9.11 -1.67 -2.31
N GLY A 17 -9.06 -0.46 -1.75
CA GLY A 17 -9.69 -0.21 -0.47
C GLY A 17 -9.45 1.18 0.07
N ASN A 18 -9.75 1.39 1.35
CA ASN A 18 -9.56 2.68 1.99
C ASN A 18 -8.07 2.96 2.21
N ALA A 19 -7.63 4.19 1.94
CA ALA A 19 -6.24 4.61 2.10
C ALA A 19 -5.70 4.36 3.52
N GLY A 20 -6.54 4.48 4.55
CA GLY A 20 -6.15 4.25 5.93
C GLY A 20 -5.96 2.77 6.29
N ARG A 21 -6.55 1.84 5.52
CA ARG A 21 -6.46 0.39 5.77
C ARG A 21 -5.42 -0.31 4.90
N VAL A 22 -4.78 0.40 3.97
CA VAL A 22 -3.79 -0.20 3.05
C VAL A 22 -2.59 -0.76 3.82
N MET A 23 -2.12 -0.03 4.83
CA MET A 23 -0.98 -0.43 5.66
C MET A 23 -1.31 -1.65 6.53
N ASP A 24 -2.52 -1.70 7.11
CA ASP A 24 -2.99 -2.86 7.89
C ASP A 24 -3.10 -4.13 7.02
N TYR A 25 -3.60 -3.96 5.79
CA TYR A 25 -3.69 -5.06 4.82
C TYR A 25 -2.30 -5.54 4.40
N LEU A 26 -1.43 -4.64 3.96
CA LEU A 26 -0.07 -4.95 3.55
C LEU A 26 0.70 -5.64 4.69
N GLY A 27 0.59 -5.12 5.92
CA GLY A 27 1.16 -5.76 7.10
C GLY A 27 0.62 -7.18 7.34
N SER A 28 -0.68 -7.41 7.15
CA SER A 28 -1.29 -8.74 7.26
C SER A 28 -0.85 -9.72 6.17
N VAL A 29 -0.50 -9.22 4.98
CA VAL A 29 0.03 -10.03 3.86
C VAL A 29 1.53 -10.30 4.02
N GLY A 30 2.21 -9.64 4.96
CA GLY A 30 3.66 -9.76 5.19
C GLY A 30 4.48 -8.64 4.55
N PHE A 31 3.83 -7.67 3.90
CA PHE A 31 4.43 -6.41 3.46
C PHE A 31 4.41 -5.41 4.60
N VAL A 32 5.25 -5.67 5.62
CA VAL A 32 5.40 -4.76 6.75
C VAL A 32 6.50 -3.74 6.41
N PRO A 33 6.23 -2.43 6.50
CA PRO A 33 7.31 -1.45 6.38
C PRO A 33 8.30 -1.67 7.53
N GLY A 34 9.56 -1.91 7.22
CA GLY A 34 10.61 -2.14 8.22
C GLY A 34 10.93 -0.92 9.09
N PHE A 35 10.32 0.24 8.79
CA PHE A 35 10.56 1.50 9.50
C PHE A 35 9.25 2.17 9.89
N ASN A 36 9.20 2.66 11.14
CA ASN A 36 8.04 3.28 11.77
C ASN A 36 7.63 4.65 11.15
N PHE A 37 8.41 5.19 10.21
CA PHE A 37 8.22 6.50 9.57
C PHE A 37 8.34 6.43 8.03
N VAL A 38 7.87 5.34 7.42
CA VAL A 38 7.75 5.26 5.96
C VAL A 38 6.50 6.00 5.51
N ASN A 39 6.66 6.89 4.54
CA ASN A 39 5.55 7.54 3.87
C ASN A 39 4.76 6.47 3.09
N PRO A 40 3.45 6.25 3.39
CA PRO A 40 2.66 5.23 2.71
C PRO A 40 2.64 5.39 1.20
N ALA A 41 2.67 6.63 0.69
CA ALA A 41 2.69 6.88 -0.75
C ALA A 41 3.97 6.38 -1.41
N ASP A 42 5.12 6.53 -0.73
CA ASP A 42 6.43 6.09 -1.21
C ASP A 42 6.52 4.56 -1.23
N PHE A 43 6.05 3.92 -0.15
CA PHE A 43 5.96 2.46 -0.08
C PHE A 43 5.08 1.87 -1.18
N LEU A 44 3.94 2.50 -1.45
CA LEU A 44 3.03 2.08 -2.51
C LEU A 44 3.63 2.29 -3.90
N LEU A 45 4.43 3.34 -4.10
CA LEU A 45 5.17 3.59 -5.34
C LEU A 45 6.25 2.53 -5.57
N ASP A 46 7.03 2.19 -4.53
CA ASP A 46 8.01 1.10 -4.58
C ASP A 46 7.35 -0.26 -4.89
N LEU A 47 6.15 -0.50 -4.36
CA LEU A 47 5.39 -1.73 -4.59
C LEU A 47 4.77 -1.79 -6.01
N ALA A 48 4.49 -0.63 -6.59
CA ALA A 48 3.84 -0.52 -7.89
C ALA A 48 4.82 -0.55 -9.08
N ASN A 49 6.13 -0.48 -8.81
CA ASN A 49 7.19 -0.53 -9.83
C ASN A 49 7.67 -1.96 -10.08
#